data_AF-A0A522WYM9-F1
#
_entry.id   AF-A0A522WYM9-F1
#
_cell.length_a   1.000
_cell.length_b   1.000
_cell.length_c   1.000
_cell.angle_alpha   90.00
_cell.angle_beta   90.00
_cell.angle_gamma   90.00
#
_symmetry.space_group_name_H-M   'P 1'
#
loop_
_entity.id
_entity.type
_entity.pdbx_description
1 polymer ?
#
loop_
_entity_poly.entity_id
_entity_poly.type
_entity_poly.pdbx_seq_one_letter_code
_entity_poly.pdbx_strand_id
1 'polypeptide(L)'
;MNNLFEFFKSSFLPGGQRRVLNLITVLVLLFCFQPAFAKPTTPTSDFIDNNDGTVTHKTTGLTWMRCALGQTWTGSTCSGEASTYSYADAVALTSTFAGYSDWRLPNIVELQTIVERRNFNPAINRTVFPSTPINEFWSSSHRSKLAWKVSCYSGSSGLSLVHDDYEYSSVRLVRASQSLAIGLATPNTEFTDNQDGTVTHKRTGLMWQRCAVGQTWTGSTCSGTARSYTYAVARKVVSNLAGYSDWRIPNANELVSIVSYDKVAPSINLDQFPNTHQLVFWSSSPYVGGSNRAWYVHFDYGSVDYYGGYHSFPVRLVRTSQSPVIGPTPTVDLSTTISASTSTIKRNENITYTATLTNSGTAAASNATLIFYFPSRWITYVSVPSDCVSKGRSYRCTVPSLAAGESLTKAITVNYSKRGAVNIVSLSTTDSDDADATNNKAQVMTSITP
;
A
#
# COMPACT_ATOMS: atom_id res chain seq x y z
N MET A 1 -16.80 13.51 -24.05
CA MET A 1 -15.93 13.74 -25.22
C MET A 1 -16.64 14.55 -26.33
N ASN A 2 -17.45 15.57 -26.03
CA ASN A 2 -18.21 16.31 -27.07
C ASN A 2 -18.22 17.85 -26.95
N ASN A 3 -17.39 18.48 -26.09
CA ASN A 3 -17.39 19.95 -25.92
C ASN A 3 -16.03 20.63 -26.19
N LEU A 4 -15.17 20.04 -27.03
CA LEU A 4 -13.85 20.59 -27.36
C LEU A 4 -13.70 21.06 -28.82
N PHE A 5 -14.77 21.01 -29.62
CA PHE A 5 -14.72 21.31 -31.06
C PHE A 5 -15.20 22.72 -31.48
N GLU A 6 -15.80 23.50 -30.57
CA GLU A 6 -16.36 24.83 -30.92
C GLU A 6 -15.34 25.99 -30.81
N PHE A 7 -14.13 25.76 -30.31
CA PHE A 7 -13.17 26.85 -30.03
C PHE A 7 -12.24 27.23 -31.20
N PHE A 8 -12.34 26.57 -32.37
CA PHE A 8 -11.41 26.74 -33.50
C PHE A 8 -12.03 27.37 -34.76
N LYS A 9 -13.12 28.13 -34.65
CA LYS A 9 -13.81 28.72 -35.82
C LYS A 9 -13.73 30.24 -36.01
N SER A 10 -12.88 30.98 -35.29
CA SER A 10 -12.87 32.46 -35.38
C SER A 10 -11.52 33.14 -35.65
N SER A 11 -10.65 32.57 -36.49
CA SER A 11 -9.46 33.31 -36.96
C SER A 11 -9.06 32.97 -38.39
N PHE A 12 -9.72 33.62 -39.36
CA PHE A 12 -9.18 33.79 -40.71
C PHE A 12 -9.26 35.29 -41.07
N LEU A 13 -8.10 35.93 -41.18
CA LEU A 13 -7.94 37.22 -41.87
C LEU A 13 -7.46 36.97 -43.31
N PRO A 14 -7.83 37.82 -44.29
CA PRO A 14 -7.58 37.61 -45.71
C PRO A 14 -6.21 38.18 -46.12
N GLY A 15 -5.45 37.43 -46.92
CA GLY A 15 -4.19 37.91 -47.52
C GLY A 15 -3.24 36.77 -47.84
N GLY A 16 -3.13 36.44 -49.13
CA GLY A 16 -2.38 35.29 -49.60
C GLY A 16 -0.86 35.42 -49.41
N GLN A 17 -0.27 34.45 -48.70
CA GLN A 17 0.98 33.78 -49.07
C GLN A 17 0.96 32.38 -48.47
N ARG A 18 0.91 31.34 -49.33
CA ARG A 18 1.09 29.95 -48.91
C ARG A 18 2.54 29.72 -48.51
N ARG A 19 2.85 29.80 -47.22
CA ARG A 19 4.04 29.13 -46.66
C ARG A 19 3.62 27.73 -46.24
N VAL A 20 4.15 26.73 -46.95
CA VAL A 20 4.07 25.32 -46.56
C VAL A 20 4.84 25.19 -45.25
N LEU A 21 4.13 25.24 -44.12
CA LEU A 21 4.73 25.02 -42.81
C LEU A 21 4.78 23.49 -42.59
N ASN A 22 6.00 22.95 -42.55
CA ASN A 22 6.27 21.54 -42.29
C ASN A 22 5.50 21.05 -41.04
N LEU A 23 4.62 20.06 -41.25
CA LEU A 23 3.78 19.40 -40.24
C LEU A 23 4.57 18.78 -39.06
N ILE A 24 5.90 18.70 -39.18
CA ILE A 24 6.80 18.09 -38.19
C ILE A 24 7.20 19.07 -37.07
N THR A 25 7.03 20.38 -37.26
CA THR A 25 7.45 21.40 -36.27
C THR A 25 6.34 21.81 -35.30
N VAL A 26 5.09 21.38 -35.53
CA VAL A 26 3.95 21.65 -34.63
C VAL A 26 3.68 20.47 -33.67
N LEU A 27 4.31 19.31 -33.89
CA LEU A 27 4.13 18.12 -33.06
C LEU A 27 5.07 18.02 -31.84
N VAL A 28 6.03 18.95 -31.68
CA VAL A 28 7.03 18.93 -30.58
C VAL A 28 6.80 20.03 -29.53
N LEU A 29 5.82 20.93 -29.73
CA LEU A 29 5.45 21.98 -28.76
C LEU A 29 4.14 21.72 -28.00
N LEU A 30 3.58 20.50 -28.13
CA LEU A 30 2.38 20.06 -27.39
C LEU A 30 2.67 19.01 -26.29
N PHE A 31 3.92 18.91 -25.84
CA PHE A 31 4.33 18.02 -24.75
C PHE A 31 4.99 18.74 -23.56
N CYS A 32 4.78 20.05 -23.41
CA CYS A 32 5.33 20.78 -22.26
C CYS A 32 4.39 21.84 -21.72
N PHE A 33 3.09 21.54 -21.53
CA PHE A 33 2.19 22.26 -20.61
C PHE A 33 0.91 21.44 -20.40
N GLN A 34 1.02 20.17 -20.03
CA GLN A 34 -0.04 19.65 -19.16
C GLN A 34 0.18 20.33 -17.81
N PRO A 35 -0.79 21.07 -17.24
CA PRO A 35 -0.68 21.41 -15.83
C PRO A 35 -0.43 20.08 -15.13
N ALA A 36 0.67 19.96 -14.39
CA ALA A 36 0.95 18.77 -13.62
C ALA A 36 -0.23 18.59 -12.66
N PHE A 37 -1.22 17.81 -13.08
CA PHE A 37 -2.36 17.49 -12.24
C PHE A 37 -1.78 16.80 -11.01
N ALA A 38 -2.10 17.31 -9.83
CA ALA A 38 -1.61 16.74 -8.59
C ALA A 38 -1.88 15.23 -8.59
N LYS A 39 -0.97 14.45 -8.00
CA LYS A 39 -1.14 12.99 -7.92
C LYS A 39 -2.34 12.63 -7.04
N PRO A 40 -3.12 11.60 -7.42
CA PRO A 40 -4.15 11.00 -6.57
C PRO A 40 -3.76 10.88 -5.12
N THR A 41 -4.61 11.38 -4.23
CA THR A 41 -4.44 11.10 -2.80
C THR A 41 -5.15 9.80 -2.40
N THR A 42 -6.16 9.37 -3.18
CA THR A 42 -6.87 8.09 -2.99
C THR A 42 -7.35 7.51 -4.35
N PRO A 43 -6.44 7.08 -5.24
CA PRO A 43 -6.77 6.54 -6.56
C PRO A 43 -7.57 5.23 -6.49
N THR A 44 -8.27 4.89 -7.57
CA THR A 44 -9.04 3.63 -7.67
C THR A 44 -8.16 2.40 -7.51
N SER A 45 -6.88 2.50 -7.88
CA SER A 45 -5.89 1.43 -7.71
C SER A 45 -5.66 1.03 -6.25
N ASP A 46 -6.02 1.87 -5.29
CA ASP A 46 -5.87 1.60 -3.85
C ASP A 46 -7.00 0.72 -3.30
N PHE A 47 -8.00 0.40 -4.12
CA PHE A 47 -9.15 -0.39 -3.72
C PHE A 47 -9.22 -1.70 -4.51
N ILE A 48 -9.78 -2.71 -3.86
CA ILE A 48 -10.22 -3.98 -4.46
C ILE A 48 -11.74 -3.95 -4.45
N ASP A 49 -12.37 -4.13 -5.61
CA ASP A 49 -13.82 -4.29 -5.70
C ASP A 49 -14.18 -5.73 -5.34
N ASN A 50 -15.03 -5.91 -4.33
CA ASN A 50 -15.46 -7.23 -3.86
C ASN A 50 -16.68 -7.75 -4.65
N ASN A 51 -17.19 -6.98 -5.62
CA ASN A 51 -18.33 -7.33 -6.49
C ASN A 51 -19.65 -7.57 -5.75
N ASP A 52 -19.77 -7.05 -4.53
CA ASP A 52 -20.94 -7.23 -3.65
C ASP A 52 -21.47 -5.89 -3.09
N GLY A 53 -21.01 -4.77 -3.65
CA GLY A 53 -21.31 -3.42 -3.14
C GLY A 53 -20.35 -2.95 -2.04
N THR A 54 -19.27 -3.70 -1.79
CA THR A 54 -18.18 -3.30 -0.91
C THR A 54 -16.85 -3.15 -1.65
N VAL A 55 -15.91 -2.42 -1.05
CA VAL A 55 -14.53 -2.29 -1.55
C VAL A 55 -13.54 -2.45 -0.39
N THR A 56 -12.42 -3.11 -0.63
CA THR A 56 -11.34 -3.22 0.35
C THR A 56 -10.22 -2.24 0.01
N HIS A 57 -9.91 -1.33 0.94
CA HIS A 57 -8.81 -0.39 0.81
C HIS A 57 -7.49 -1.10 1.13
N LYS A 58 -6.63 -1.27 0.12
CA LYS A 58 -5.40 -2.08 0.18
C LYS A 58 -4.46 -1.64 1.29
N THR A 59 -4.27 -0.34 1.45
CA THR A 59 -3.32 0.23 2.41
C THR A 59 -3.73 0.00 3.86
N THR A 60 -5.04 -0.06 4.14
CA THR A 60 -5.54 -0.19 5.51
C THR A 60 -6.15 -1.55 5.82
N GLY A 61 -6.43 -2.38 4.81
CA GLY A 61 -7.18 -3.63 4.95
C GLY A 61 -8.66 -3.44 5.30
N LEU A 62 -9.15 -2.20 5.36
CA LEU A 62 -10.54 -1.90 5.71
C LEU A 62 -11.47 -2.17 4.53
N THR A 63 -12.60 -2.81 4.81
CA THR A 63 -13.66 -3.02 3.83
C THR A 63 -14.77 -1.99 4.07
N TRP A 64 -15.13 -1.27 3.02
CA TRP A 64 -16.08 -0.16 3.06
C TRP A 64 -17.34 -0.50 2.29
N MET A 65 -18.49 -0.04 2.80
CA MET A 65 -19.69 0.06 1.98
C MET A 65 -19.48 1.12 0.89
N ARG A 66 -19.79 0.78 -0.37
CA ARG A 66 -19.69 1.73 -1.49
C ARG A 66 -20.79 2.79 -1.48
N CYS A 67 -21.96 2.48 -0.90
CA CYS A 67 -23.04 3.44 -0.71
C CYS A 67 -22.99 4.08 0.68
N ALA A 68 -23.45 5.33 0.78
CA ALA A 68 -23.77 5.92 2.07
C ALA A 68 -25.01 5.21 2.64
N LEU A 69 -25.14 5.16 3.96
CA LEU A 69 -26.29 4.52 4.59
C LEU A 69 -27.59 5.24 4.19
N GLY A 70 -28.65 4.47 3.92
CA GLY A 70 -29.92 4.96 3.35
C GLY A 70 -30.01 4.79 1.83
N GLN A 71 -28.88 4.70 1.13
CA GLN A 71 -28.85 4.38 -0.31
C GLN A 71 -28.79 2.87 -0.54
N THR A 72 -29.20 2.45 -1.74
CA THR A 72 -29.18 1.04 -2.16
C THR A 72 -28.15 0.82 -3.26
N TRP A 73 -27.35 -0.25 -3.14
CA TRP A 73 -26.44 -0.70 -4.19
C TRP A 73 -27.23 -1.39 -5.32
N THR A 74 -27.02 -0.95 -6.55
CA THR A 74 -27.73 -1.44 -7.75
C THR A 74 -26.94 -2.47 -8.55
N GLY A 75 -25.76 -2.88 -8.07
CA GLY A 75 -24.80 -3.68 -8.82
C GLY A 75 -23.73 -2.85 -9.54
N SER A 76 -23.96 -1.56 -9.78
CA SER A 76 -22.99 -0.66 -10.43
C SER A 76 -22.88 0.73 -9.81
N THR A 77 -23.97 1.24 -9.22
CA THR A 77 -24.02 2.55 -8.58
C THR A 77 -24.91 2.53 -7.33
N CYS A 78 -24.91 3.64 -6.60
CA CYS A 78 -25.80 3.87 -5.46
C CYS A 78 -27.03 4.67 -5.90
N SER A 79 -28.21 4.19 -5.55
CA SER A 79 -29.50 4.84 -5.83
C SER A 79 -30.24 5.20 -4.55
N GLY A 80 -31.09 6.24 -4.62
CA GLY A 80 -31.81 6.77 -3.48
C GLY A 80 -31.02 7.85 -2.73
N GLU A 81 -31.68 8.44 -1.73
CA GLU A 81 -31.11 9.47 -0.88
C GLU A 81 -30.35 8.86 0.30
N ALA A 82 -29.24 9.49 0.68
CA ALA A 82 -28.53 9.09 1.88
C ALA A 82 -29.29 9.58 3.11
N SER A 83 -29.42 8.71 4.11
CA SER A 83 -29.96 9.09 5.40
C SER A 83 -28.94 9.93 6.17
N THR A 84 -29.45 10.77 7.06
CA THR A 84 -28.66 11.58 7.99
C THR A 84 -29.04 11.25 9.42
N TYR A 85 -28.07 11.28 10.33
CA TYR A 85 -28.22 10.79 11.69
C TYR A 85 -27.67 11.81 12.68
N SER A 86 -28.28 11.88 13.86
CA SER A 86 -27.63 12.48 15.04
C SER A 86 -26.35 11.70 15.36
N TYR A 87 -25.43 12.31 16.11
CA TYR A 87 -24.22 11.59 16.51
C TYR A 87 -24.53 10.35 17.35
N ALA A 88 -25.48 10.46 18.30
CA ALA A 88 -25.89 9.37 19.17
C ALA A 88 -26.45 8.18 18.38
N ASP A 89 -27.29 8.44 17.38
CA ASP A 89 -27.79 7.39 16.50
C ASP A 89 -26.67 6.79 15.66
N ALA A 90 -25.79 7.64 15.10
CA ALA A 90 -24.72 7.21 14.20
C ALA A 90 -23.76 6.20 14.86
N VAL A 91 -23.41 6.40 16.15
CA VAL A 91 -22.53 5.47 16.88
C VAL A 91 -23.21 4.17 17.29
N ALA A 92 -24.54 4.17 17.38
CA ALA A 92 -25.34 2.99 17.71
C ALA A 92 -25.76 2.16 16.48
N LEU A 93 -25.46 2.65 15.26
CA LEU A 93 -25.81 1.97 14.02
C LEU A 93 -25.15 0.60 13.92
N THR A 94 -25.98 -0.39 13.59
CA THR A 94 -25.56 -1.72 13.16
C THR A 94 -26.12 -1.99 11.78
N SER A 95 -25.48 -2.85 11.00
CA SER A 95 -25.97 -3.22 9.67
C SER A 95 -25.57 -4.64 9.33
N THR A 96 -26.45 -5.33 8.60
CA THR A 96 -26.13 -6.59 7.93
C THR A 96 -26.12 -6.34 6.43
N PHE A 97 -24.94 -6.44 5.82
CA PHE A 97 -24.75 -6.17 4.39
C PHE A 97 -23.62 -7.04 3.83
N ALA A 98 -23.78 -7.47 2.58
CA ALA A 98 -22.83 -8.35 1.88
C ALA A 98 -22.43 -9.61 2.69
N GLY A 99 -23.37 -10.17 3.47
CA GLY A 99 -23.13 -11.36 4.30
C GLY A 99 -22.40 -11.09 5.62
N TYR A 100 -22.17 -9.83 5.99
CA TYR A 100 -21.47 -9.43 7.22
C TYR A 100 -22.34 -8.58 8.13
N SER A 101 -22.16 -8.71 9.45
CA SER A 101 -22.93 -8.02 10.50
C SER A 101 -22.08 -7.17 11.46
N ASP A 102 -20.77 -7.11 11.24
CA ASP A 102 -19.76 -6.38 12.02
C ASP A 102 -19.46 -4.99 11.46
N TRP A 103 -20.40 -4.42 10.69
CA TRP A 103 -20.31 -3.06 10.16
C TRP A 103 -20.42 -2.02 11.27
N ARG A 104 -19.52 -1.04 11.25
CA ARG A 104 -19.47 0.04 12.25
C ARG A 104 -19.14 1.39 11.63
N LEU A 105 -19.39 2.45 12.40
CA LEU A 105 -18.96 3.79 12.08
C LEU A 105 -17.40 3.86 12.08
N PRO A 106 -16.76 4.38 11.01
CA PRO A 106 -15.32 4.55 10.96
C PRO A 106 -14.87 5.60 11.97
N ASN A 107 -13.68 5.45 12.52
CA ASN A 107 -13.06 6.54 13.28
C ASN A 107 -12.48 7.61 12.32
N ILE A 108 -12.03 8.76 12.84
CA ILE A 108 -11.57 9.88 12.00
C ILE A 108 -10.35 9.52 11.16
N VAL A 109 -9.43 8.70 11.70
CA VAL A 109 -8.24 8.24 10.98
C VAL A 109 -8.65 7.37 9.79
N GLU A 110 -9.60 6.45 10.01
CA GLU A 110 -10.14 5.58 8.97
C GLU A 110 -10.89 6.39 7.90
N LEU A 111 -11.79 7.28 8.30
CA LEU A 111 -12.62 8.08 7.40
C LEU A 111 -11.78 9.01 6.50
N GLN A 112 -10.69 9.57 7.03
CA GLN A 112 -9.80 10.41 6.22
C GLN A 112 -9.04 9.63 5.14
N THR A 113 -8.89 8.31 5.26
CA THR A 113 -8.16 7.51 4.26
C THR A 113 -8.85 7.45 2.90
N ILE A 114 -10.17 7.65 2.84
CA ILE A 114 -10.96 7.61 1.60
C ILE A 114 -11.20 8.99 0.97
N VAL A 115 -10.66 10.06 1.56
CA VAL A 115 -10.83 11.44 1.06
C VAL A 115 -9.87 11.71 -0.10
N GLU A 116 -10.44 11.96 -1.28
CA GLU A 116 -9.68 12.32 -2.50
C GLU A 116 -9.60 13.85 -2.60
N ARG A 117 -8.49 14.41 -2.11
CA ARG A 117 -8.29 15.87 -1.95
C ARG A 117 -7.99 16.62 -3.25
N ARG A 118 -7.90 15.91 -4.39
CA ARG A 118 -7.92 16.55 -5.71
C ARG A 118 -9.32 16.70 -6.27
N ASN A 119 -10.29 16.01 -5.69
CA ASN A 119 -11.67 16.20 -6.06
C ASN A 119 -12.28 17.25 -5.13
N PHE A 120 -13.31 17.88 -5.65
CA PHE A 120 -14.13 18.82 -4.91
C PHE A 120 -15.57 18.60 -5.38
N ASN A 121 -16.51 18.72 -4.45
CA ASN A 121 -17.94 18.64 -4.68
C ASN A 121 -18.40 17.38 -5.47
N PRO A 122 -18.21 16.14 -4.96
CA PRO A 122 -17.51 15.78 -3.70
C PRO A 122 -16.00 15.49 -3.83
N ALA A 123 -15.28 15.66 -2.71
CA ALA A 123 -13.88 15.31 -2.47
C ALA A 123 -13.68 13.81 -2.14
N ILE A 124 -14.23 12.95 -3.01
CA ILE A 124 -14.14 11.50 -2.91
C ILE A 124 -13.92 10.88 -4.28
N ASN A 125 -13.33 9.68 -4.33
CA ASN A 125 -13.21 8.93 -5.57
C ASN A 125 -14.59 8.36 -5.97
N ARG A 126 -15.27 9.02 -6.93
CA ARG A 126 -16.63 8.66 -7.36
C ARG A 126 -16.73 7.35 -8.13
N THR A 127 -15.63 6.85 -8.66
CA THR A 127 -15.59 5.52 -9.26
C THR A 127 -15.73 4.46 -8.17
N VAL A 128 -15.09 4.67 -7.02
CA VAL A 128 -15.12 3.75 -5.88
C VAL A 128 -16.39 3.96 -5.05
N PHE A 129 -16.76 5.21 -4.77
CA PHE A 129 -17.89 5.62 -3.93
C PHE A 129 -18.90 6.47 -4.73
N PRO A 130 -19.70 5.85 -5.61
CA PRO A 130 -20.63 6.56 -6.48
C PRO A 130 -21.79 7.17 -5.68
N SER A 131 -22.40 8.23 -6.25
CA SER A 131 -23.54 8.97 -5.66
C SER A 131 -23.34 9.39 -4.19
N THR A 132 -22.10 9.62 -3.76
CA THR A 132 -21.81 10.11 -2.40
C THR A 132 -22.40 11.50 -2.20
N PRO A 133 -23.23 11.72 -1.16
CA PRO A 133 -23.75 13.06 -0.84
C PRO A 133 -22.62 14.02 -0.46
N ILE A 134 -22.82 15.31 -0.70
CA ILE A 134 -21.79 16.35 -0.50
C ILE A 134 -21.77 16.91 0.93
N ASN A 135 -22.66 16.44 1.79
CA ASN A 135 -22.73 16.85 3.19
C ASN A 135 -21.57 16.26 4.02
N GLU A 136 -21.67 16.43 5.33
CA GLU A 136 -20.68 15.94 6.27
C GLU A 136 -20.91 14.47 6.60
N PHE A 137 -19.83 13.77 6.92
CA PHE A 137 -19.83 12.38 7.33
C PHE A 137 -19.32 12.25 8.75
N TRP A 138 -20.11 11.59 9.60
CA TRP A 138 -19.69 11.30 10.97
C TRP A 138 -18.53 10.31 11.00
N SER A 139 -17.62 10.54 11.95
CA SER A 139 -16.74 9.50 12.46
C SER A 139 -17.17 9.11 13.87
N SER A 140 -16.77 7.93 14.35
CA SER A 140 -16.95 7.50 15.74
C SER A 140 -15.99 8.17 16.72
N SER A 141 -15.10 9.03 16.23
CA SER A 141 -14.12 9.73 17.07
C SER A 141 -14.74 10.97 17.68
N HIS A 142 -14.65 11.08 19.00
CA HIS A 142 -15.11 12.25 19.73
C HIS A 142 -14.18 12.59 20.89
N ARG A 143 -14.31 13.81 21.38
CA ARG A 143 -13.62 14.31 22.56
C ARG A 143 -14.58 15.18 23.35
N SER A 144 -14.89 14.75 24.57
CA SER A 144 -15.91 15.40 25.39
C SER A 144 -17.22 15.56 24.59
N LYS A 145 -17.72 16.80 24.47
CA LYS A 145 -18.95 17.15 23.73
C LYS A 145 -18.74 17.39 22.24
N LEU A 146 -17.57 17.07 21.67
CA LEU A 146 -17.28 17.32 20.25
C LEU A 146 -16.99 16.01 19.50
N ALA A 147 -17.64 15.78 18.36
CA ALA A 147 -17.36 14.67 17.44
C ALA A 147 -16.69 15.15 16.16
N TRP A 148 -15.87 14.28 15.59
CA TRP A 148 -15.20 14.52 14.32
C TRP A 148 -16.10 14.20 13.15
N LYS A 149 -16.07 15.09 12.16
CA LYS A 149 -16.72 14.92 10.86
C LYS A 149 -15.76 15.27 9.71
N VAL A 150 -16.06 14.72 8.54
CA VAL A 150 -15.40 15.07 7.27
C VAL A 150 -16.44 15.62 6.31
N SER A 151 -16.21 16.82 5.76
CA SER A 151 -17.05 17.40 4.72
C SER A 151 -16.76 16.69 3.40
N CYS A 152 -17.73 15.99 2.80
CA CYS A 152 -17.55 15.45 1.46
C CYS A 152 -17.58 16.53 0.38
N TYR A 153 -18.09 17.73 0.64
CA TYR A 153 -18.03 18.86 -0.28
C TYR A 153 -16.59 19.27 -0.57
N SER A 154 -15.81 19.55 0.48
CA SER A 154 -14.44 20.06 0.36
C SER A 154 -13.36 19.01 0.61
N GLY A 155 -13.62 18.03 1.47
CA GLY A 155 -12.62 17.12 2.04
C GLY A 155 -11.99 17.62 3.34
N SER A 156 -12.45 18.76 3.89
CA SER A 156 -11.98 19.27 5.18
C SER A 156 -12.55 18.46 6.35
N SER A 157 -11.85 18.43 7.47
CA SER A 157 -12.30 17.77 8.70
C SER A 157 -12.33 18.73 9.86
N GLY A 158 -13.33 18.59 10.72
CA GLY A 158 -13.54 19.47 11.86
C GLY A 158 -14.32 18.79 12.98
N LEU A 159 -14.50 19.55 14.06
CA LEU A 159 -15.25 19.15 15.24
C LEU A 159 -16.63 19.80 15.26
N SER A 160 -17.60 19.07 15.81
CA SER A 160 -19.02 19.44 15.89
C SER A 160 -19.63 18.98 17.21
N LEU A 161 -20.70 19.61 17.67
CA LEU A 161 -21.29 19.32 18.99
C LEU A 161 -22.09 18.02 18.97
N VAL A 162 -21.80 17.09 19.89
CA VAL A 162 -22.44 15.76 19.91
C VAL A 162 -23.88 15.75 20.45
N HIS A 163 -24.31 16.83 21.10
CA HIS A 163 -25.68 17.01 21.62
C HIS A 163 -26.38 18.21 20.98
N ASP A 164 -25.96 18.60 19.78
CA ASP A 164 -26.72 19.59 19.03
C ASP A 164 -27.84 18.87 18.29
N ASP A 165 -29.08 19.06 18.76
CA ASP A 165 -30.29 18.42 18.22
C ASP A 165 -30.55 18.78 16.74
N TYR A 166 -29.78 19.72 16.18
CA TYR A 166 -29.85 20.15 14.78
C TYR A 166 -28.69 19.66 13.90
N GLU A 167 -27.67 18.99 14.47
CA GLU A 167 -26.54 18.47 13.69
C GLU A 167 -26.80 17.02 13.22
N TYR A 168 -27.17 16.88 11.95
CA TYR A 168 -27.31 15.60 11.28
C TYR A 168 -26.27 15.47 10.17
N SER A 169 -25.57 14.32 10.14
CA SER A 169 -24.59 14.01 9.09
C SER A 169 -24.82 12.63 8.51
N SER A 170 -24.33 12.42 7.29
CA SER A 170 -24.38 11.11 6.64
C SER A 170 -23.39 10.14 7.28
N VAL A 171 -23.63 8.84 7.04
CA VAL A 171 -22.81 7.76 7.57
C VAL A 171 -22.39 6.85 6.42
N ARG A 172 -21.13 6.41 6.46
CA ARG A 172 -20.61 5.33 5.62
C ARG A 172 -19.93 4.34 6.53
N LEU A 173 -20.42 3.09 6.52
CA LEU A 173 -19.91 2.08 7.43
C LEU A 173 -18.67 1.40 6.84
N VAL A 174 -17.82 0.98 7.77
CA VAL A 174 -16.58 0.25 7.52
C VAL A 174 -16.57 -1.01 8.37
N ARG A 175 -15.80 -1.99 7.95
CA ARG A 175 -15.44 -3.16 8.76
C ARG A 175 -13.95 -3.48 8.57
N ALA A 176 -13.39 -4.16 9.56
CA ALA A 176 -12.02 -4.67 9.51
C ALA A 176 -12.05 -6.20 9.61
N SER A 177 -11.22 -6.90 8.85
CA SER A 177 -10.90 -8.28 9.20
C SER A 177 -10.22 -8.27 10.58
N GLN A 178 -10.62 -9.19 11.46
CA GLN A 178 -10.24 -9.21 12.88
C GLN A 178 -8.74 -8.88 13.08
N SER A 179 -8.48 -7.82 13.89
CA SER A 179 -7.18 -7.33 14.44
C SER A 179 -6.56 -6.02 13.91
N LEU A 180 -7.14 -5.26 12.97
CA LEU A 180 -6.53 -4.00 12.47
C LEU A 180 -7.52 -2.82 12.38
N ALA A 181 -8.15 -2.43 13.49
CA ALA A 181 -8.72 -1.08 13.57
C ALA A 181 -7.57 -0.08 13.69
N ILE A 182 -7.52 0.92 12.79
CA ILE A 182 -6.46 1.94 12.87
C ILE A 182 -6.74 2.79 14.11
N GLY A 183 -5.81 2.82 15.05
CA GLY A 183 -5.97 3.58 16.29
C GLY A 183 -5.99 5.10 16.05
N LEU A 184 -6.51 5.83 17.03
CA LEU A 184 -6.49 7.30 17.05
C LEU A 184 -5.10 7.88 17.36
N ALA A 185 -4.25 7.08 18.02
CA ALA A 185 -2.92 7.48 18.42
C ALA A 185 -1.88 7.08 17.38
N THR A 186 -0.77 7.84 17.34
CA THR A 186 0.46 7.47 16.62
C THR A 186 1.56 7.16 17.64
N PRO A 187 1.49 6.03 18.38
CA PRO A 187 2.45 5.71 19.43
C PRO A 187 3.86 5.48 18.89
N ASN A 188 4.86 5.49 19.77
CA ASN A 188 6.27 5.24 19.40
C ASN A 188 6.46 3.91 18.65
N THR A 189 5.61 2.92 18.91
CA THR A 189 5.63 1.63 18.21
C THR A 189 5.31 1.73 16.71
N GLU A 190 4.63 2.79 16.26
CA GLU A 190 4.40 3.08 14.82
C GLU A 190 5.60 3.70 14.12
N PHE A 191 6.69 4.01 14.84
CA PHE A 191 7.88 4.63 14.28
C PHE A 191 9.12 3.78 14.47
N THR A 192 10.04 3.90 13.54
CA THR A 192 11.42 3.41 13.66
C THR A 192 12.32 4.63 13.69
N ASP A 193 13.04 4.84 14.79
CA ASP A 193 14.05 5.89 14.89
C ASP A 193 15.29 5.49 14.08
N ASN A 194 15.68 6.34 13.14
CA ASN A 194 16.83 6.09 12.28
C ASN A 194 18.14 6.65 12.88
N GLN A 195 18.09 7.24 14.09
CA GLN A 195 19.24 7.77 14.85
C GLN A 195 20.02 8.91 14.15
N ASP A 196 19.42 9.54 13.14
CA ASP A 196 20.05 10.54 12.28
C ASP A 196 19.22 11.84 12.14
N GLY A 197 18.27 12.05 13.06
CA GLY A 197 17.30 13.15 13.00
C GLY A 197 16.09 12.85 12.12
N THR A 198 15.92 11.60 11.68
CA THR A 198 14.75 11.13 10.93
C THR A 198 14.05 9.95 11.63
N VAL A 199 12.76 9.76 11.31
CA VAL A 199 11.95 8.62 11.78
C VAL A 199 11.18 8.01 10.61
N THR A 200 11.05 6.69 10.59
CA THR A 200 10.25 5.98 9.59
C THR A 200 8.89 5.62 10.17
N HIS A 201 7.80 6.11 9.58
CA HIS A 201 6.43 5.79 9.96
C HIS A 201 6.01 4.45 9.33
N LYS A 202 5.89 3.41 10.17
CA LYS A 202 5.68 2.03 9.73
C LYS A 202 4.39 1.83 8.94
N ARG A 203 3.33 2.54 9.32
CA ARG A 203 2.01 2.41 8.67
C ARG A 203 2.00 2.94 7.23
N THR A 204 2.76 3.99 6.95
CA THR A 204 2.79 4.59 5.60
C THR A 204 4.04 4.24 4.80
N GLY A 205 5.08 3.69 5.43
CA GLY A 205 6.38 3.52 4.77
C GLY A 205 6.99 4.85 4.35
N LEU A 206 6.77 5.90 5.14
CA LEU A 206 7.33 7.22 4.88
C LEU A 206 8.40 7.53 5.90
N MET A 207 9.53 8.07 5.43
CA MET A 207 10.58 8.58 6.30
C MET A 207 10.41 10.08 6.46
N TRP A 208 10.39 10.54 7.70
CA TRP A 208 10.07 11.91 8.09
C TRP A 208 11.27 12.59 8.73
N GLN A 209 11.42 13.89 8.48
CA GLN A 209 12.27 14.73 9.32
C GLN A 209 11.63 14.91 10.69
N ARG A 210 12.40 14.68 11.77
CA ARG A 210 11.92 14.88 13.15
C ARG A 210 11.72 16.34 13.51
N CYS A 211 12.52 17.24 12.92
CA CYS A 211 12.39 18.68 13.09
C CYS A 211 11.62 19.32 11.94
N ALA A 212 10.85 20.37 12.23
CA ALA A 212 10.27 21.20 11.19
C ALA A 212 11.39 21.98 10.47
N VAL A 213 11.18 22.36 9.21
CA VAL A 213 12.20 23.11 8.47
C VAL A 213 12.47 24.44 9.17
N GLY A 214 13.75 24.75 9.43
CA GLY A 214 14.19 25.92 10.20
C GLY A 214 14.63 25.58 11.63
N GLN A 215 14.22 24.42 12.16
CA GLN A 215 14.76 23.86 13.39
C GLN A 215 15.96 22.94 13.09
N THR A 216 16.77 22.66 14.13
CA THR A 216 17.95 21.77 14.03
C THR A 216 17.83 20.61 15.01
N TRP A 217 18.16 19.41 14.56
CA TRP A 217 18.23 18.22 15.41
C TRP A 217 19.48 18.27 16.30
N THR A 218 19.31 18.13 17.61
CA THR A 218 20.40 18.20 18.60
C THR A 218 20.88 16.83 19.08
N GLY A 219 20.45 15.74 18.42
CA GLY A 219 20.68 14.36 18.88
C GLY A 219 19.55 13.79 19.75
N SER A 220 18.72 14.65 20.35
CA SER A 220 17.60 14.23 21.21
C SER A 220 16.32 15.06 21.03
N THR A 221 16.43 16.32 20.62
CA THR A 221 15.30 17.23 20.43
C THR A 221 15.55 18.16 19.24
N CYS A 222 14.55 18.98 18.92
CA CYS A 222 14.65 20.02 17.91
C CYS A 222 14.83 21.39 18.56
N SER A 223 15.88 22.12 18.18
CA SER A 223 16.16 23.48 18.66
C SER A 223 15.87 24.53 17.59
N GLY A 224 15.63 25.77 18.02
CA GLY A 224 15.29 26.89 17.14
C GLY A 224 13.80 26.99 16.81
N THR A 225 13.48 27.85 15.84
CA THR A 225 12.10 28.16 15.44
C THR A 225 11.82 27.62 14.04
N ALA A 226 10.65 27.00 13.86
CA ALA A 226 10.22 26.56 12.53
C ALA A 226 10.08 27.77 11.60
N ARG A 227 10.68 27.69 10.41
CA ARG A 227 10.56 28.73 9.39
C ARG A 227 9.23 28.59 8.67
N SER A 228 8.53 29.69 8.50
CA SER A 228 7.26 29.74 7.78
C SER A 228 7.44 30.20 6.34
N TYR A 229 6.62 29.65 5.44
CA TYR A 229 6.69 29.89 4.01
C TYR A 229 5.30 30.11 3.43
N THR A 230 5.18 31.02 2.46
CA THR A 230 4.01 31.05 1.57
C THR A 230 3.91 29.74 0.80
N TYR A 231 2.71 29.33 0.40
CA TYR A 231 2.52 28.03 -0.27
C TYR A 231 3.40 27.89 -1.54
N ALA A 232 3.54 28.98 -2.31
CA ALA A 232 4.37 28.99 -3.52
C ALA A 232 5.85 28.72 -3.23
N VAL A 233 6.36 29.21 -2.09
CA VAL A 233 7.74 28.96 -1.65
C VAL A 233 7.86 27.61 -0.99
N ALA A 234 6.90 27.23 -0.14
CA ALA A 234 6.83 25.95 0.54
C ALA A 234 7.08 24.80 -0.45
N ARG A 235 6.35 24.75 -1.58
CA ARG A 235 6.46 23.72 -2.63
C ARG A 235 7.86 23.50 -3.22
N LYS A 236 8.79 24.43 -2.99
CA LYS A 236 10.17 24.37 -3.48
C LYS A 236 11.18 24.08 -2.37
N VAL A 237 10.72 23.90 -1.13
CA VAL A 237 11.58 23.55 0.01
C VAL A 237 12.07 22.13 -0.17
N VAL A 238 13.39 21.99 -0.16
CA VAL A 238 14.14 20.74 -0.22
C VAL A 238 15.14 20.69 0.92
N SER A 239 15.71 19.53 1.19
CA SER A 239 16.74 19.34 2.21
C SER A 239 17.71 18.25 1.78
N ASN A 240 18.95 18.35 2.23
CA ASN A 240 19.92 17.26 2.20
C ASN A 240 20.12 16.83 3.66
N LEU A 241 19.40 15.79 4.09
CA LEU A 241 19.43 15.29 5.45
C LEU A 241 19.64 13.78 5.44
N ALA A 242 20.47 13.27 6.35
CA ALA A 242 20.78 11.86 6.50
C ALA A 242 21.28 11.18 5.21
N GLY A 243 22.02 11.93 4.38
CA GLY A 243 22.53 11.42 3.09
C GLY A 243 21.50 11.36 1.96
N TYR A 244 20.27 11.83 2.18
CA TYR A 244 19.21 11.84 1.18
C TYR A 244 18.90 13.26 0.67
N SER A 245 18.59 13.37 -0.62
CA SER A 245 18.29 14.64 -1.32
C SER A 245 16.88 14.69 -1.95
N ASP A 246 16.10 13.63 -1.79
CA ASP A 246 14.73 13.45 -2.32
C ASP A 246 13.64 13.89 -1.33
N TRP A 247 14.00 14.68 -0.33
CA TRP A 247 13.08 15.26 0.65
C TRP A 247 12.11 16.23 -0.02
N ARG A 248 10.82 16.06 0.28
CA ARG A 248 9.71 16.89 -0.22
C ARG A 248 8.71 17.18 0.88
N ILE A 249 7.83 18.15 0.68
CA ILE A 249 6.69 18.34 1.57
C ILE A 249 5.71 17.16 1.39
N PRO A 250 5.08 16.65 2.46
CA PRO A 250 4.03 15.66 2.37
C PRO A 250 2.79 16.23 1.68
N ASN A 251 2.06 15.38 0.96
CA ASN A 251 0.68 15.68 0.60
C ASN A 251 -0.22 15.66 1.86
N ALA A 252 -1.45 16.15 1.75
CA ALA A 252 -2.32 16.27 2.91
C ALA A 252 -2.67 14.92 3.58
N ASN A 253 -2.81 13.81 2.81
CA ASN A 253 -3.01 12.47 3.38
C ASN A 253 -1.78 11.99 4.17
N GLU A 254 -0.59 12.24 3.64
CA GLU A 254 0.68 11.91 4.30
C GLU A 254 0.84 12.71 5.60
N LEU A 255 0.57 14.02 5.58
CA LEU A 255 0.69 14.87 6.77
C LEU A 255 -0.32 14.51 7.85
N VAL A 256 -1.53 14.13 7.46
CA VAL A 256 -2.56 13.61 8.38
C VAL A 256 -2.13 12.31 9.04
N SER A 257 -1.35 11.47 8.35
CA SER A 257 -0.99 10.15 8.86
C SER A 257 -0.17 10.17 10.15
N ILE A 258 0.48 11.29 10.47
CA ILE A 258 1.28 11.48 11.69
C ILE A 258 0.53 12.24 12.80
N VAL A 259 -0.73 12.62 12.58
CA VAL A 259 -1.58 13.21 13.61
C VAL A 259 -1.91 12.16 14.68
N SER A 260 -1.87 12.56 15.95
CA SER A 260 -2.29 11.74 17.09
C SER A 260 -3.55 12.35 17.69
N TYR A 261 -4.72 11.80 17.36
CA TYR A 261 -6.04 12.32 17.75
C TYR A 261 -6.38 12.10 19.24
N ASP A 262 -5.58 11.32 19.96
CA ASP A 262 -5.61 11.20 21.42
C ASP A 262 -4.89 12.37 22.14
N LYS A 263 -4.10 13.15 21.39
CA LYS A 263 -3.35 14.33 21.87
C LYS A 263 -4.01 15.62 21.39
N VAL A 264 -3.79 16.70 22.11
CA VAL A 264 -4.23 18.06 21.74
C VAL A 264 -3.19 19.06 22.19
N ALA A 265 -2.99 20.11 21.39
CA ALA A 265 -2.09 21.22 21.69
C ALA A 265 -0.66 20.79 22.10
N PRO A 266 0.07 20.00 21.27
CA PRO A 266 -0.27 19.59 19.91
C PRO A 266 -0.76 18.12 19.77
N SER A 267 -1.55 17.87 18.75
CA SER A 267 -2.09 16.57 18.29
C SER A 267 -1.07 15.76 17.48
N ILE A 268 0.13 15.57 18.03
CA ILE A 268 1.22 14.79 17.41
C ILE A 268 2.03 14.08 18.49
N ASN A 269 2.66 12.97 18.14
CA ASN A 269 3.61 12.30 19.03
C ASN A 269 4.90 13.14 19.20
N LEU A 270 5.02 13.80 20.35
CA LEU A 270 6.17 14.66 20.68
C LEU A 270 7.48 13.91 20.95
N ASP A 271 7.45 12.60 21.21
CA ASP A 271 8.67 11.81 21.33
C ASP A 271 9.33 11.66 19.95
N GLN A 272 8.51 11.51 18.90
CA GLN A 272 8.98 11.34 17.52
C GLN A 272 9.21 12.68 16.82
N PHE A 273 8.36 13.67 17.10
CA PHE A 273 8.38 15.01 16.51
C PHE A 273 8.52 16.10 17.59
N PRO A 274 9.64 16.15 18.31
CA PRO A 274 9.81 17.06 19.44
C PRO A 274 9.81 18.52 19.01
N ASN A 275 9.44 19.39 19.95
CA ASN A 275 9.32 20.84 19.74
C ASN A 275 8.43 21.22 18.53
N THR A 276 7.41 20.41 18.26
CA THR A 276 6.31 20.78 17.36
C THR A 276 5.31 21.63 18.13
N HIS A 277 5.08 22.87 17.71
CA HIS A 277 4.01 23.71 18.27
C HIS A 277 2.64 23.35 17.66
N GLN A 278 1.55 23.80 18.29
CA GLN A 278 0.16 23.71 17.81
C GLN A 278 -0.13 24.57 16.56
N LEU A 279 0.83 24.69 15.64
CA LEU A 279 0.72 25.46 14.41
C LEU A 279 0.04 24.66 13.30
N VAL A 280 -0.35 25.37 12.26
CA VAL A 280 -0.73 24.79 10.98
C VAL A 280 0.52 24.46 10.15
N PHE A 281 0.53 23.32 9.47
CA PHE A 281 1.61 22.91 8.59
C PHE A 281 1.09 22.79 7.16
N TRP A 282 1.80 23.40 6.21
CA TRP A 282 1.48 23.25 4.80
C TRP A 282 1.69 21.81 4.35
N SER A 283 0.73 21.30 3.57
CA SER A 283 0.95 20.14 2.71
C SER A 283 1.34 20.59 1.30
N SER A 284 1.76 19.64 0.45
CA SER A 284 1.97 19.88 -0.97
C SER A 284 0.67 19.92 -1.77
N SER A 285 -0.48 19.55 -1.18
CA SER A 285 -1.75 19.39 -1.90
C SER A 285 -2.40 20.75 -2.21
N PRO A 286 -2.63 21.10 -3.49
CA PRO A 286 -3.39 22.29 -3.84
C PRO A 286 -4.88 22.07 -3.54
N TYR A 287 -5.61 23.15 -3.27
CA TYR A 287 -7.07 23.08 -3.13
C TYR A 287 -7.74 23.33 -4.48
N VAL A 288 -8.47 22.34 -5.00
CA VAL A 288 -9.04 22.43 -6.36
C VAL A 288 -10.24 23.37 -6.45
N GLY A 289 -10.95 23.58 -5.33
CA GLY A 289 -12.06 24.55 -5.25
C GLY A 289 -11.63 26.02 -5.21
N GLY A 290 -10.33 26.33 -5.28
CA GLY A 290 -9.83 27.72 -5.31
C GLY A 290 -8.34 27.81 -5.66
N SER A 291 -8.03 28.44 -6.79
CA SER A 291 -6.67 28.47 -7.39
C SER A 291 -5.58 29.11 -6.51
N ASN A 292 -5.95 29.92 -5.52
CA ASN A 292 -5.05 30.58 -4.59
C ASN A 292 -5.04 29.93 -3.20
N ARG A 293 -5.53 28.70 -3.05
CA ARG A 293 -5.63 27.99 -1.77
C ARG A 293 -4.89 26.66 -1.78
N ALA A 294 -4.48 26.21 -0.61
CA ALA A 294 -3.81 24.93 -0.41
C ALA A 294 -4.23 24.28 0.89
N TRP A 295 -4.03 22.97 0.99
CA TRP A 295 -4.36 22.19 2.18
C TRP A 295 -3.26 22.30 3.25
N TYR A 296 -3.69 22.44 4.50
CA TYR A 296 -2.84 22.38 5.69
C TYR A 296 -3.43 21.43 6.74
N VAL A 297 -2.60 21.02 7.69
CA VAL A 297 -3.03 20.28 8.89
C VAL A 297 -2.76 21.15 10.11
N HIS A 298 -3.77 21.32 10.96
CA HIS A 298 -3.66 22.08 12.19
C HIS A 298 -3.39 21.16 13.37
N PHE A 299 -2.21 21.27 13.99
CA PHE A 299 -1.85 20.39 15.11
C PHE A 299 -2.48 20.80 16.44
N ASP A 300 -3.36 21.78 16.53
CA ASP A 300 -4.12 22.00 17.78
C ASP A 300 -5.01 20.78 18.10
N TYR A 301 -5.88 20.40 17.15
CA TYR A 301 -6.76 19.23 17.25
C TYR A 301 -6.51 18.16 16.20
N GLY A 302 -5.72 18.42 15.16
CA GLY A 302 -5.48 17.49 14.06
C GLY A 302 -6.45 17.68 12.89
N SER A 303 -7.07 18.87 12.79
CA SER A 303 -8.00 19.19 11.71
C SER A 303 -7.28 19.42 10.38
N VAL A 304 -7.99 19.16 9.29
CA VAL A 304 -7.50 19.32 7.93
C VAL A 304 -8.36 20.35 7.24
N ASP A 305 -7.74 21.42 6.76
CA ASP A 305 -8.47 22.51 6.13
C ASP A 305 -7.59 23.17 5.06
N TYR A 306 -8.12 24.18 4.39
CA TYR A 306 -7.42 24.92 3.36
C TYR A 306 -7.42 26.42 3.64
N TYR A 307 -6.36 27.09 3.20
CA TYR A 307 -6.26 28.54 3.36
C TYR A 307 -5.60 29.20 2.16
N GLY A 308 -5.63 30.54 2.12
CA GLY A 308 -4.96 31.32 1.10
C GLY A 308 -3.44 31.08 1.10
N GLY A 309 -2.89 30.74 -0.06
CA GLY A 309 -1.47 30.40 -0.22
C GLY A 309 -0.49 31.58 -0.03
N TYR A 310 -1.01 32.78 0.17
CA TYR A 310 -0.23 33.98 0.55
C TYR A 310 0.10 34.04 2.04
N HIS A 311 -0.54 33.20 2.87
CA HIS A 311 -0.16 33.03 4.27
C HIS A 311 1.07 32.16 4.43
N SER A 312 1.87 32.46 5.45
CA SER A 312 3.12 31.76 5.72
C SER A 312 2.94 30.75 6.85
N PHE A 313 3.10 29.45 6.54
CA PHE A 313 3.05 28.36 7.53
C PHE A 313 4.32 27.50 7.49
N PRO A 314 4.70 26.85 8.60
CA PRO A 314 5.80 25.90 8.62
C PRO A 314 5.54 24.68 7.73
N VAL A 315 6.63 23.99 7.40
CA VAL A 315 6.61 22.71 6.68
C VAL A 315 7.48 21.68 7.41
N ARG A 316 7.13 20.41 7.25
CA ARG A 316 7.93 19.26 7.64
C ARG A 316 8.15 18.42 6.40
N LEU A 317 9.35 17.93 6.17
CA LEU A 317 9.61 17.14 4.96
C LEU A 317 9.46 15.65 5.24
N VAL A 318 9.07 14.97 4.18
CA VAL A 318 8.93 13.53 4.08
C VAL A 318 9.66 13.08 2.82
N ARG A 319 10.06 11.81 2.82
CA ARG A 319 10.43 11.09 1.61
C ARG A 319 9.72 9.75 1.64
N THR A 320 9.48 9.19 0.46
CA THR A 320 9.14 7.77 0.40
C THR A 320 10.26 7.02 1.10
N SER A 321 9.96 6.11 2.04
CA SER A 321 10.96 5.12 2.41
C SER A 321 11.12 4.23 1.18
N GLN A 322 11.91 4.69 0.23
CA GLN A 322 12.78 3.75 -0.44
C GLN A 322 13.52 3.13 0.73
N SER A 323 13.31 1.84 0.99
CA SER A 323 14.39 1.03 1.56
C SER A 323 15.65 1.60 0.92
N PRO A 324 16.66 2.01 1.69
CA PRO A 324 17.88 2.54 1.09
C PRO A 324 18.20 1.63 -0.09
N VAL A 325 18.58 2.21 -1.23
CA VAL A 325 19.06 1.45 -2.39
C VAL A 325 20.40 0.81 -1.99
N ILE A 326 20.35 -0.04 -0.97
CA ILE A 326 21.04 -1.30 -0.88
C ILE A 326 20.36 -2.11 -2.00
N GLY A 327 21.13 -2.89 -2.75
CA GLY A 327 20.55 -3.80 -3.74
C GLY A 327 19.43 -4.67 -3.15
N PRO A 328 18.70 -5.44 -3.98
CA PRO A 328 17.67 -6.35 -3.48
C PRO A 328 18.19 -7.08 -2.24
N THR A 329 17.45 -7.02 -1.13
CA THR A 329 17.80 -7.74 0.10
C THR A 329 18.17 -9.16 -0.31
N PRO A 330 19.35 -9.68 0.07
CA PRO A 330 19.74 -11.03 -0.31
C PRO A 330 18.66 -12.02 0.15
N THR A 331 17.95 -12.65 -0.79
CA THR A 331 16.90 -13.65 -0.54
C THR A 331 17.36 -15.02 -1.02
N VAL A 332 16.93 -16.08 -0.34
CA VAL A 332 17.07 -17.45 -0.85
C VAL A 332 15.82 -17.78 -1.65
N ASP A 333 15.96 -18.46 -2.79
CA ASP A 333 14.84 -18.95 -3.61
C ASP A 333 15.26 -20.31 -4.18
N LEU A 334 14.94 -21.39 -3.47
CA LEU A 334 15.23 -22.73 -3.93
C LEU A 334 14.13 -23.20 -4.86
N SER A 335 14.48 -23.94 -5.90
CA SER A 335 13.53 -24.63 -6.77
C SER A 335 14.03 -26.04 -7.06
N THR A 336 13.08 -26.96 -7.29
CA THR A 336 13.40 -28.37 -7.57
C THR A 336 12.82 -28.81 -8.90
N THR A 337 13.61 -29.57 -9.66
CA THR A 337 13.16 -30.33 -10.83
C THR A 337 13.50 -31.80 -10.67
N ILE A 338 12.75 -32.69 -11.31
CA ILE A 338 13.04 -34.13 -11.35
C ILE A 338 12.68 -34.72 -12.71
N SER A 339 13.52 -35.64 -13.19
CA SER A 339 13.32 -36.40 -14.41
C SER A 339 13.68 -37.87 -14.19
N ALA A 340 13.15 -38.73 -15.07
CA ALA A 340 13.50 -40.14 -15.14
C ALA A 340 14.25 -40.39 -16.46
N SER A 341 15.20 -41.34 -16.48
CA SER A 341 15.96 -41.68 -17.70
C SER A 341 15.08 -42.17 -18.85
N THR A 342 13.87 -42.65 -18.54
CA THR A 342 12.81 -42.99 -19.50
C THR A 342 11.45 -42.87 -18.82
N SER A 343 10.39 -42.60 -19.61
CA SER A 343 9.01 -42.61 -19.10
C SER A 343 8.44 -44.03 -18.98
N THR A 344 9.07 -45.02 -19.63
CA THR A 344 8.66 -46.43 -19.61
C THR A 344 9.87 -47.36 -19.54
N ILE A 345 9.82 -48.35 -18.65
CA ILE A 345 10.90 -49.31 -18.41
C ILE A 345 10.34 -50.72 -18.23
N LYS A 346 11.09 -51.78 -18.58
CA LYS A 346 10.68 -53.15 -18.24
C LYS A 346 10.99 -53.44 -16.78
N ARG A 347 10.26 -54.38 -16.21
CA ARG A 347 10.54 -54.88 -14.87
C ARG A 347 11.99 -55.39 -14.78
N ASN A 348 12.60 -55.20 -13.62
CA ASN A 348 13.96 -55.64 -13.35
C ASN A 348 15.06 -54.97 -14.22
N GLU A 349 14.73 -53.93 -14.98
CA GLU A 349 15.72 -53.05 -15.58
C GLU A 349 15.99 -51.83 -14.68
N ASN A 350 17.18 -51.24 -14.85
CA ASN A 350 17.61 -50.09 -14.06
C ASN A 350 17.02 -48.81 -14.65
N ILE A 351 16.44 -47.97 -13.78
CA ILE A 351 15.99 -46.62 -14.10
C ILE A 351 16.65 -45.63 -13.17
N THR A 352 17.12 -44.52 -13.73
CA THR A 352 17.77 -43.44 -12.98
C THR A 352 16.83 -42.25 -12.87
N TYR A 353 16.60 -41.80 -11.64
CA TYR A 353 15.88 -40.55 -11.36
C TYR A 353 16.89 -39.47 -11.02
N THR A 354 16.85 -38.38 -11.77
CA THR A 354 17.77 -37.25 -11.60
C THR A 354 16.97 -36.04 -11.16
N ALA A 355 17.30 -35.51 -9.98
CA ALA A 355 16.71 -34.27 -9.49
C ALA A 355 17.78 -33.19 -9.33
N THR A 356 17.38 -31.95 -9.59
CA THR A 356 18.22 -30.77 -9.48
C THR A 356 17.57 -29.77 -8.54
N LEU A 357 18.35 -29.35 -7.55
CA LEU A 357 18.05 -28.26 -6.63
C LEU A 357 18.80 -27.02 -7.11
N THR A 358 18.11 -25.92 -7.36
CA THR A 358 18.70 -24.66 -7.81
C THR A 358 18.37 -23.55 -6.84
N ASN A 359 19.35 -22.72 -6.47
CA ASN A 359 19.11 -21.47 -5.74
C ASN A 359 19.09 -20.29 -6.72
N SER A 360 17.89 -19.86 -7.12
CA SER A 360 17.67 -18.69 -7.98
C SER A 360 17.69 -17.37 -7.20
N GLY A 361 17.87 -17.44 -5.88
CA GLY A 361 17.95 -16.30 -4.99
C GLY A 361 19.24 -15.50 -5.14
N THR A 362 19.34 -14.45 -4.33
CA THR A 362 20.51 -13.55 -4.26
C THR A 362 21.35 -13.78 -2.98
N ALA A 363 20.92 -14.67 -2.08
CA ALA A 363 21.66 -15.14 -0.90
C ALA A 363 22.01 -16.62 -1.00
N ALA A 364 23.02 -17.07 -0.26
CA ALA A 364 23.33 -18.48 -0.12
C ALA A 364 22.32 -19.17 0.81
N ALA A 365 21.82 -20.35 0.42
CA ALA A 365 20.91 -21.16 1.22
C ALA A 365 21.68 -22.01 2.22
N SER A 366 21.38 -21.91 3.51
CA SER A 366 21.96 -22.74 4.57
C SER A 366 21.27 -24.10 4.66
N ASN A 367 22.04 -25.16 4.83
CA ASN A 367 21.56 -26.55 4.98
C ASN A 367 20.55 -26.97 3.88
N ALA A 368 20.79 -26.50 2.65
CA ALA A 368 19.92 -26.80 1.52
C ALA A 368 19.88 -28.31 1.29
N THR A 369 18.67 -28.87 1.27
CA THR A 369 18.44 -30.31 1.26
C THR A 369 17.55 -30.69 0.10
N LEU A 370 18.05 -31.57 -0.77
CA LEU A 370 17.28 -32.22 -1.84
C LEU A 370 16.78 -33.58 -1.35
N ILE A 371 15.48 -33.81 -1.43
CA ILE A 371 14.82 -35.01 -0.91
C ILE A 371 14.16 -35.77 -2.07
N PHE A 372 14.41 -37.08 -2.14
CA PHE A 372 13.71 -38.00 -3.03
C PHE A 372 12.73 -38.85 -2.22
N TYR A 373 11.46 -38.96 -2.65
CA TYR A 373 10.46 -39.84 -2.06
C TYR A 373 10.11 -40.99 -3.01
N PHE A 374 10.35 -42.22 -2.55
CA PHE A 374 10.05 -43.44 -3.30
C PHE A 374 8.89 -44.20 -2.64
N PRO A 375 7.66 -44.12 -3.15
CA PRO A 375 6.49 -44.68 -2.47
C PRO A 375 6.41 -46.21 -2.52
N SER A 376 7.02 -46.83 -3.53
CA SER A 376 6.94 -48.29 -3.78
C SER A 376 7.75 -49.09 -2.76
N ARG A 377 7.21 -50.24 -2.33
CA ARG A 377 7.92 -51.25 -1.53
C ARG A 377 8.67 -52.28 -2.37
N TRP A 378 8.45 -52.29 -3.69
CA TRP A 378 9.01 -53.25 -4.64
C TRP A 378 10.18 -52.63 -5.40
N ILE A 379 11.07 -51.95 -4.67
CA ILE A 379 12.18 -51.17 -5.20
C ILE A 379 13.50 -51.71 -4.64
N THR A 380 14.48 -51.89 -5.52
CA THR A 380 15.86 -52.18 -5.15
C THR A 380 16.72 -50.99 -5.56
N TYR A 381 17.49 -50.44 -4.61
CA TYR A 381 18.40 -49.33 -4.89
C TYR A 381 19.71 -49.89 -5.45
N VAL A 382 20.03 -49.51 -6.69
CA VAL A 382 21.22 -49.97 -7.42
C VAL A 382 22.40 -49.03 -7.16
N SER A 383 22.14 -47.72 -7.16
CA SER A 383 23.14 -46.70 -6.86
C SER A 383 22.49 -45.49 -6.19
N VAL A 384 23.08 -45.06 -5.08
CA VAL A 384 22.71 -43.86 -4.34
C VAL A 384 23.99 -43.04 -4.10
N PRO A 385 23.98 -41.72 -4.30
CA PRO A 385 25.14 -40.88 -3.98
C PRO A 385 25.52 -41.01 -2.50
N SER A 386 26.82 -41.10 -2.21
CA SER A 386 27.33 -41.37 -0.85
C SER A 386 26.98 -40.28 0.18
N ASP A 387 26.68 -39.07 -0.30
CA ASP A 387 26.27 -37.92 0.51
C ASP A 387 24.74 -37.80 0.70
N CYS A 388 23.98 -38.77 0.20
CA CYS A 388 22.54 -38.86 0.43
C CYS A 388 22.22 -39.89 1.51
N VAL A 389 21.60 -39.46 2.61
CA VAL A 389 21.27 -40.30 3.76
C VAL A 389 19.84 -40.84 3.66
N SER A 390 19.64 -42.14 3.91
CA SER A 390 18.32 -42.76 3.93
C SER A 390 17.53 -42.39 5.19
N LYS A 391 16.28 -41.97 5.03
CA LYS A 391 15.32 -41.74 6.13
C LYS A 391 13.96 -42.33 5.75
N GLY A 392 13.70 -43.56 6.21
CA GLY A 392 12.48 -44.30 5.85
C GLY A 392 12.44 -44.61 4.36
N ARG A 393 11.41 -44.11 3.64
CA ARG A 393 11.26 -44.25 2.18
C ARG A 393 11.76 -43.04 1.38
N SER A 394 12.65 -42.27 1.98
CA SER A 394 13.23 -41.08 1.35
C SER A 394 14.74 -41.07 1.46
N TYR A 395 15.39 -40.42 0.50
CA TYR A 395 16.82 -40.10 0.54
C TYR A 395 16.99 -38.58 0.60
N ARG A 396 17.83 -38.11 1.51
CA ARG A 396 18.10 -36.69 1.76
C ARG A 396 19.56 -36.38 1.46
N CYS A 397 19.78 -35.50 0.49
CA CYS A 397 21.10 -35.04 0.09
C CYS A 397 21.24 -33.59 0.57
N THR A 398 22.00 -33.35 1.64
CA THR A 398 22.14 -32.03 2.26
C THR A 398 23.49 -31.42 1.92
N VAL A 399 23.50 -30.15 1.52
CA VAL A 399 24.72 -29.34 1.38
C VAL A 399 24.72 -28.24 2.44
N PRO A 400 25.84 -28.01 3.15
CA PRO A 400 25.89 -27.00 4.22
C PRO A 400 25.54 -25.59 3.74
N SER A 401 25.94 -25.25 2.52
CA SER A 401 25.62 -23.99 1.87
C SER A 401 25.53 -24.18 0.36
N LEU A 402 24.48 -23.63 -0.27
CA LEU A 402 24.32 -23.57 -1.72
C LEU A 402 24.31 -22.11 -2.15
N ALA A 403 25.31 -21.66 -2.92
CA ALA A 403 25.45 -20.25 -3.26
C ALA A 403 24.33 -19.76 -4.21
N ALA A 404 24.17 -18.45 -4.31
CA ALA A 404 23.23 -17.82 -5.23
C ALA A 404 23.60 -18.18 -6.69
N GLY A 405 22.62 -18.62 -7.47
CA GLY A 405 22.79 -19.08 -8.84
C GLY A 405 23.38 -20.49 -8.99
N GLU A 406 23.70 -21.18 -7.89
CA GLU A 406 24.21 -22.55 -7.97
C GLU A 406 23.10 -23.60 -8.02
N SER A 407 23.45 -24.74 -8.62
CA SER A 407 22.61 -25.92 -8.69
C SER A 407 23.35 -27.15 -8.19
N LEU A 408 22.65 -28.00 -7.44
CA LEU A 408 23.06 -29.33 -7.04
C LEU A 408 22.22 -30.37 -7.77
N THR A 409 22.85 -31.27 -8.52
CA THR A 409 22.17 -32.38 -9.19
C THR A 409 22.54 -33.70 -8.54
N LYS A 410 21.53 -34.54 -8.27
CA LYS A 410 21.69 -35.90 -7.72
C LYS A 410 20.90 -36.89 -8.54
N ALA A 411 21.48 -38.09 -8.69
CA ALA A 411 20.87 -39.18 -9.42
C ALA A 411 20.82 -40.44 -8.56
N ILE A 412 19.64 -41.06 -8.45
CA ILE A 412 19.45 -42.33 -7.76
C ILE A 412 18.97 -43.36 -8.79
N THR A 413 19.70 -44.47 -8.90
CA THR A 413 19.36 -45.58 -9.80
C THR A 413 18.70 -46.69 -9.01
N VAL A 414 17.55 -47.13 -9.50
CA VAL A 414 16.71 -48.14 -8.85
C VAL A 414 16.20 -49.13 -9.87
N ASN A 415 15.62 -50.20 -9.35
CA ASN A 415 15.00 -51.27 -10.10
C ASN A 415 13.66 -51.62 -9.45
N TYR A 416 12.64 -51.93 -10.26
CA TYR A 416 11.33 -52.33 -9.75
C TYR A 416 10.97 -53.76 -10.12
N SER A 417 10.60 -54.56 -9.13
CA SER A 417 10.23 -55.97 -9.29
C SER A 417 8.73 -56.19 -9.58
N LYS A 418 7.92 -55.12 -9.55
CA LYS A 418 6.48 -55.16 -9.81
C LYS A 418 6.07 -54.15 -10.88
N ARG A 419 5.23 -54.60 -11.83
CA ARG A 419 4.60 -53.75 -12.85
C ARG A 419 3.68 -52.68 -12.24
N GLY A 420 3.47 -51.59 -12.97
CA GLY A 420 2.55 -50.50 -12.60
C GLY A 420 3.15 -49.12 -12.81
N ALA A 421 2.41 -48.08 -12.44
CA ALA A 421 2.89 -46.70 -12.48
C ALA A 421 3.49 -46.31 -11.11
N VAL A 422 4.62 -45.61 -11.14
CA VAL A 422 5.24 -45.03 -9.94
C VAL A 422 5.32 -43.52 -10.08
N ASN A 423 4.98 -42.80 -9.01
CA ASN A 423 5.13 -41.35 -8.90
C ASN A 423 6.30 -41.05 -7.96
N ILE A 424 7.38 -40.48 -8.47
CA ILE A 424 8.51 -40.05 -7.64
C ILE A 424 8.39 -38.56 -7.42
N VAL A 425 8.41 -38.15 -6.15
CA VAL A 425 8.35 -36.75 -5.75
C VAL A 425 9.72 -36.33 -5.25
N SER A 426 10.18 -35.17 -5.69
CA SER A 426 11.34 -34.50 -5.12
C SER A 426 10.93 -33.18 -4.46
N LEU A 427 11.57 -32.88 -3.33
CA LEU A 427 11.33 -31.69 -2.53
C LEU A 427 12.68 -31.04 -2.17
N SER A 428 12.74 -29.72 -2.19
CA SER A 428 13.83 -28.94 -1.61
C SER A 428 13.40 -28.23 -0.32
N THR A 429 14.34 -28.12 0.62
CA THR A 429 14.17 -27.37 1.88
C THR A 429 15.47 -26.66 2.26
N THR A 430 15.39 -25.61 3.07
CA THR A 430 16.51 -24.90 3.69
C THR A 430 16.10 -24.42 5.09
N ASP A 431 17.08 -24.02 5.90
CA ASP A 431 16.84 -23.35 7.18
C ASP A 431 16.54 -21.84 7.01
N SER A 432 16.78 -21.29 5.82
CA SER A 432 16.50 -19.90 5.48
C SER A 432 15.06 -19.73 4.98
N ASP A 433 14.50 -18.51 5.10
CA ASP A 433 13.22 -18.20 4.46
C ASP A 433 13.38 -18.24 2.93
N ASP A 434 12.51 -19.01 2.28
CA ASP A 434 12.48 -19.19 0.83
C ASP A 434 11.48 -18.23 0.18
N ALA A 435 11.93 -17.48 -0.83
CA ALA A 435 11.14 -16.44 -1.48
C ALA A 435 9.96 -16.98 -2.30
N ASP A 436 10.04 -18.21 -2.81
CA ASP A 436 8.96 -18.88 -3.54
C ASP A 436 8.90 -20.38 -3.22
N ALA A 437 8.29 -20.69 -2.08
CA ALA A 437 8.09 -22.07 -1.68
C ALA A 437 7.19 -22.90 -2.63
N THR A 438 6.55 -22.31 -3.64
CA THR A 438 5.66 -23.05 -4.56
C THR A 438 6.42 -23.86 -5.60
N ASN A 439 7.66 -23.47 -5.91
CA ASN A 439 8.51 -24.13 -6.90
C ASN A 439 9.46 -25.19 -6.28
N ASN A 440 9.37 -25.39 -4.95
CA ASN A 440 10.22 -26.29 -4.16
C ASN A 440 9.86 -27.78 -4.27
N LYS A 441 8.91 -28.14 -5.14
CA LYS A 441 8.42 -29.51 -5.29
C LYS A 441 8.23 -29.86 -6.77
N ALA A 442 8.79 -31.00 -7.17
CA ALA A 442 8.55 -31.57 -8.50
C ALA A 442 8.21 -33.06 -8.41
N GLN A 443 7.60 -33.61 -9.46
CA GLN A 443 7.24 -35.02 -9.53
C GLN A 443 7.39 -35.58 -10.94
N VAL A 444 7.69 -36.86 -11.05
CA VAL A 444 7.78 -37.59 -12.33
C VAL A 444 7.08 -38.94 -12.23
N MET A 445 6.35 -39.27 -13.29
CA MET A 445 5.64 -40.54 -13.45
C MET A 445 6.43 -41.46 -14.38
N THR A 446 6.58 -42.73 -13.98
CA THR A 446 7.18 -43.78 -14.82
C THR A 446 6.27 -45.00 -14.87
N SER A 447 6.10 -45.58 -16.06
CA SER A 447 5.37 -46.82 -16.28
C SER A 447 6.32 -48.03 -16.31
N ILE A 448 6.06 -49.02 -15.45
CA ILE A 448 6.80 -50.28 -15.39
C ILE A 448 6.01 -51.36 -16.13
N THR A 449 6.56 -51.77 -17.25
CA THR A 449 5.98 -52.77 -18.16
C THR A 449 6.45 -54.19 -17.80
N PRO A 450 5.75 -55.24 -18.31
CA PRO A 450 5.95 -56.62 -17.88
C PRO A 450 7.39 -57.10 -17.75
#